data_AF-A0A8J1ZWM2-F1
#
_entry.id   AF-A0A8J1ZWM2-F1
#
_cell.length_a   1.000
_cell.length_b   1.000
_cell.length_c   1.000
_cell.angle_alpha   90.00
_cell.angle_beta   90.00
_cell.angle_gamma   90.00
#
_symmetry.space_group_name_H-M   'P 1'
#
loop_
_entity.id
_entity.type
_entity.pdbx_description
1 polymer ?
#
loop_
_entity_poly.entity_id
_entity_poly.type
_entity_poly.pdbx_seq_one_letter_code
_entity_poly.pdbx_strand_id
1 'polypeptide(L)'
;MVAPVPGAAGALVAYDPALLQQLHSLSGGTTKSSGNTAPGSSSVASDTATSRAAISSPILASFPSLVSDLDGFTALLAETTLENQGEAYKLFSSGKVSLMPVQTVGQQPYGAVSAGPSAQCCVKTGYVHNGDTFVIKIAAGGAVGYGNTGFLLVFSQKTMQLCKQLNDSGILTEIRTAAATCYASRLIWKYGAPRPEQPPENNAQSDNQISDITSIGILGAGVQAWWQLRFLQLITPCRNVRLWTRDAKKGKEFVENLNSSAHLPDREWDVTFCSDVGDVGQNCELIHTLTCSREELLITKHLFSTSNSHQSRSNSRGNSPVEEQGCSEQELRTGGGALSAALAVEPQEATTTVAPPPSSCKVKRQHISAVGADAPGKQELGVDVLLSADLLVCDSVAQSLERGEFQRLLQQSSNSRTNTLVEADRIVEIGTLAMEMEAGGEATKLSSGGTATGLTIFDTSGIAVQDVAIAEMVVKLLEKKEQMVAAKEDGL
;
A
#
# COMPACT_ATOMS: atom_id res chain seq x y z
N MET A 1 -17.54 11.89 23.62
CA MET A 1 -17.61 13.30 24.07
C MET A 1 -17.04 13.37 25.48
N VAL A 2 -15.88 14.01 25.65
CA VAL A 2 -15.36 14.36 26.99
C VAL A 2 -15.53 15.87 27.12
N ALA A 3 -16.21 16.32 28.17
CA ALA A 3 -16.56 17.71 28.39
C ALA A 3 -15.31 18.59 28.64
N PRO A 4 -15.31 19.86 28.21
CA PRO A 4 -14.21 20.77 28.47
C PRO A 4 -14.23 21.25 29.94
N VAL A 5 -13.05 21.29 30.56
CA VAL A 5 -12.83 21.94 31.86
C VAL A 5 -12.77 23.47 31.64
N PRO A 6 -13.59 24.29 32.31
CA PRO A 6 -13.56 25.74 32.15
C PRO A 6 -12.57 26.39 33.13
N GLY A 7 -11.72 27.30 32.62
CA GLY A 7 -11.07 28.34 33.43
C GLY A 7 -9.54 28.28 33.50
N ALA A 8 -8.87 28.85 32.50
CA ALA A 8 -7.59 29.55 32.67
C ALA A 8 -7.38 30.48 31.47
N ALA A 9 -7.89 31.70 31.59
CA ALA A 9 -7.60 32.77 30.66
C ALA A 9 -6.16 33.26 30.86
N GLY A 10 -5.42 33.39 29.75
CA GLY A 10 -4.34 34.36 29.58
C GLY A 10 -3.06 34.16 30.39
N ALA A 11 -2.09 33.44 29.80
CA ALA A 11 -0.67 33.74 29.99
C ALA A 11 0.08 33.46 28.69
N LEU A 12 0.13 34.46 27.81
CA LEU A 12 1.15 34.53 26.76
C LEU A 12 2.51 34.59 27.45
N VAL A 13 3.30 33.52 27.36
CA VAL A 13 4.70 33.56 27.75
C VAL A 13 5.41 34.49 26.78
N ALA A 14 5.73 35.71 27.24
CA ALA A 14 6.58 36.63 26.51
C ALA A 14 7.98 35.99 26.37
N TYR A 15 8.42 35.79 25.13
CA TYR A 15 9.76 35.31 24.82
C TYR A 15 10.80 36.38 25.17
N ASP A 16 11.84 36.01 25.91
CA ASP A 16 12.97 36.88 26.27
C ASP A 16 13.82 37.19 25.01
N PRO A 17 13.86 38.45 24.54
CA PRO A 17 14.64 38.84 23.38
C PRO A 17 16.16 38.63 23.55
N ALA A 18 16.66 38.58 24.80
CA ALA A 18 18.08 38.37 25.09
C ALA A 18 18.55 36.95 24.72
N LEU A 19 17.66 35.95 24.81
CA LEU A 19 17.96 34.55 24.47
C LEU A 19 18.15 34.36 22.94
N LEU A 20 17.38 35.11 22.15
CA LEU A 20 17.49 35.15 20.68
C LEU A 20 18.79 35.82 20.21
N GLN A 21 19.23 36.85 20.94
CA GLN A 21 20.49 37.54 20.64
C GLN A 21 21.72 36.68 20.96
N GLN A 22 21.65 35.83 22.01
CA GLN A 22 22.68 34.85 22.32
C GLN A 22 22.79 33.73 21.26
N LEU A 23 21.66 33.25 20.71
CA LEU A 23 21.66 32.25 19.64
C LEU A 23 22.24 32.79 18.33
N HIS A 24 21.98 34.07 17.99
CA HIS A 24 22.58 34.72 16.81
C HIS A 24 24.08 35.00 16.97
N SER A 25 24.58 35.10 18.20
CA SER A 25 26.02 35.30 18.47
C SER A 25 26.86 34.00 18.38
N LEU A 26 26.21 32.82 18.38
CA LEU A 26 26.88 31.51 18.30
C LEU A 26 27.09 31.02 16.86
N SER A 27 26.49 31.67 15.86
CA SER A 27 26.63 31.31 14.43
C SER A 27 27.64 32.16 13.66
N GLY A 28 28.45 33.00 14.34
CA GLY A 28 29.38 33.92 13.71
C GLY A 28 30.75 33.97 14.37
N GLY A 29 31.74 33.29 13.75
CA GLY A 29 33.13 33.75 13.75
C GLY A 29 34.08 33.17 14.82
N THR A 30 35.07 32.42 14.34
CA THR A 30 36.50 32.50 14.69
C THR A 30 36.87 32.67 16.18
N THR A 31 37.39 31.60 16.79
CA THR A 31 38.16 31.72 18.04
C THR A 31 39.66 31.85 17.75
N LYS A 32 40.20 33.06 17.93
CA LYS A 32 41.56 33.26 18.48
C LYS A 32 41.45 33.45 20.01
N SER A 33 42.58 33.18 20.64
CA SER A 33 42.91 32.88 22.04
C SER A 33 42.66 33.92 23.15
N SER A 34 42.85 33.44 24.39
CA SER A 34 43.15 34.13 25.68
C SER A 34 41.91 34.63 26.46
N GLY A 35 41.81 34.54 27.78
CA GLY A 35 42.66 33.99 28.83
C GLY A 35 42.15 34.51 30.19
N ASN A 36 41.93 33.58 31.13
CA ASN A 36 42.16 33.69 32.58
C ASN A 36 41.23 34.44 33.57
N THR A 37 40.92 33.70 34.65
CA THR A 37 40.71 34.04 36.08
C THR A 37 39.28 34.06 36.69
N ALA A 38 39.14 33.20 37.71
CA ALA A 38 38.04 33.00 38.69
C ALA A 38 38.31 33.85 39.97
N PRO A 39 37.63 33.71 41.15
CA PRO A 39 36.56 32.77 41.56
C PRO A 39 35.41 33.37 42.45
N GLY A 40 34.35 32.58 42.75
CA GLY A 40 33.41 32.93 43.84
C GLY A 40 32.06 32.18 43.95
N SER A 41 32.10 30.97 44.53
CA SER A 41 31.09 30.34 45.43
C SER A 41 29.69 29.84 44.98
N SER A 42 29.44 28.60 45.42
CA SER A 42 28.17 27.94 45.83
C SER A 42 27.35 27.12 44.80
N SER A 43 27.81 25.88 44.63
CA SER A 43 27.06 24.61 44.68
C SER A 43 25.55 24.60 44.35
N VAL A 44 25.24 24.24 43.10
CA VAL A 44 24.25 23.19 42.80
C VAL A 44 24.94 22.24 41.84
N ALA A 45 25.33 21.05 42.31
CA ALA A 45 25.85 20.01 41.45
C ALA A 45 24.70 19.50 40.58
N SER A 46 24.49 20.13 39.42
CA SER A 46 23.71 19.55 38.36
C SER A 46 24.56 18.45 37.73
N ASP A 47 24.01 17.24 37.72
CA ASP A 47 24.52 16.00 37.12
C ASP A 47 24.66 16.12 35.59
N THR A 48 25.35 17.15 35.13
CA THR A 48 25.58 17.48 33.72
C THR A 48 26.73 16.67 33.14
N ALA A 49 27.56 16.06 33.99
CA ALA A 49 28.70 15.23 33.58
C ALA A 49 28.29 13.89 32.95
N THR A 50 27.15 13.31 33.37
CA THR A 50 26.64 12.04 32.83
C THR A 50 25.89 12.21 31.49
N SER A 51 25.48 13.44 31.14
CA SER A 51 24.79 13.72 29.86
C SER A 51 25.73 14.02 28.68
N ARG A 52 27.02 14.29 28.94
CA ARG A 52 28.00 14.63 27.90
C ARG A 52 28.76 13.43 27.34
N ALA A 53 28.71 12.28 28.01
CA ALA A 53 29.36 11.05 27.58
C ALA A 53 28.33 10.07 26.98
N ALA A 54 27.83 10.37 25.76
CA ALA A 54 27.29 9.41 24.77
C ALA A 54 26.33 10.07 23.75
N ILE A 55 26.65 11.26 23.25
CA ILE A 55 26.06 11.74 21.99
C ILE A 55 27.16 11.65 20.94
N SER A 56 27.44 10.44 20.46
CA SER A 56 27.97 10.34 19.10
C SER A 56 26.89 10.93 18.21
N SER A 57 27.20 12.02 17.51
CA SER A 57 26.28 12.59 16.51
C SER A 57 25.74 11.44 15.66
N PRO A 58 24.41 11.26 15.53
CA PRO A 58 23.87 10.22 14.66
C PRO A 58 24.49 10.40 13.29
N ILE A 59 25.13 9.35 12.77
CA ILE A 59 25.74 9.40 11.45
C ILE A 59 24.62 9.67 10.45
N LEU A 60 24.62 10.87 9.88
CA LEU A 60 23.77 11.25 8.76
C LEU A 60 24.23 10.46 7.53
N ALA A 61 23.57 9.35 7.25
CA ALA A 61 23.68 8.72 5.94
C ALA A 61 22.86 9.56 4.94
N SER A 62 23.52 10.46 4.21
CA SER A 62 22.86 11.22 3.14
C SER A 62 22.56 10.29 1.95
N PHE A 63 21.33 10.36 1.45
CA PHE A 63 20.82 9.45 0.42
C PHE A 63 21.66 9.27 -0.85
N PRO A 64 22.36 10.29 -1.40
CA PRO A 64 23.20 10.07 -2.57
C PRO A 64 24.29 9.03 -2.33
N SER A 65 24.85 8.94 -1.13
CA SER A 65 25.79 7.85 -0.78
C SER A 65 25.06 6.52 -0.59
N LEU A 66 23.87 6.52 0.01
CA LEU A 66 23.10 5.27 0.21
C LEU A 66 22.69 4.64 -1.13
N VAL A 67 22.27 5.43 -2.13
CA VAL A 67 21.81 4.93 -3.43
C VAL A 67 22.95 4.62 -4.38
N SER A 68 23.98 5.47 -4.51
CA SER A 68 25.15 5.13 -5.33
C SER A 68 25.89 3.89 -4.78
N ASP A 69 25.75 3.62 -3.49
CA ASP A 69 26.29 2.41 -2.84
C ASP A 69 25.30 1.22 -2.87
N LEU A 70 24.01 1.48 -3.13
CA LEU A 70 22.97 0.49 -3.43
C LEU A 70 22.78 0.31 -4.95
N ASP A 71 23.67 0.83 -5.79
CA ASP A 71 23.70 0.62 -7.25
C ASP A 71 23.75 -0.88 -7.61
N GLY A 72 24.05 -1.74 -6.63
CA GLY A 72 23.75 -3.17 -6.66
C GLY A 72 22.59 -3.56 -5.77
N PHE A 73 21.35 -3.08 -6.01
CA PHE A 73 20.15 -3.80 -5.58
C PHE A 73 20.04 -5.06 -6.47
N THR A 74 21.03 -5.94 -6.31
CA THR A 74 21.11 -7.21 -7.04
C THR A 74 19.85 -8.00 -6.77
N ALA A 75 19.45 -8.88 -7.69
CA ALA A 75 18.30 -9.75 -7.50
C ALA A 75 18.29 -10.44 -6.10
N LEU A 76 19.47 -10.74 -5.56
CA LEU A 76 19.66 -11.31 -4.22
C LEU A 76 19.17 -10.40 -3.07
N LEU A 77 19.41 -9.09 -3.15
CA LEU A 77 18.89 -8.12 -2.17
C LEU A 77 17.38 -7.97 -2.29
N ALA A 78 16.83 -8.06 -3.50
CA ALA A 78 15.40 -7.98 -3.72
C ALA A 78 14.66 -9.22 -3.18
N GLU A 79 15.16 -10.43 -3.41
CA GLU A 79 14.62 -11.66 -2.83
C GLU A 79 14.74 -11.66 -1.31
N THR A 80 15.89 -11.27 -0.76
CA THR A 80 16.08 -11.13 0.70
C THR A 80 15.08 -10.13 1.29
N THR A 81 14.84 -9.01 0.61
CA THR A 81 13.87 -8.01 1.05
C THR A 81 12.46 -8.60 1.08
N LEU A 82 12.07 -9.32 0.02
CA LEU A 82 10.76 -9.97 -0.09
C LEU A 82 10.54 -10.97 1.05
N GLU A 83 11.48 -11.87 1.32
CA GLU A 83 11.35 -12.87 2.38
C GLU A 83 11.39 -12.23 3.78
N ASN A 84 12.18 -11.18 3.98
CA ASN A 84 12.21 -10.43 5.25
C ASN A 84 10.85 -9.79 5.56
N GLN A 85 10.14 -9.28 4.54
CA GLN A 85 8.76 -8.80 4.74
C GLN A 85 7.81 -9.95 5.14
N GLY A 86 8.00 -11.15 4.60
CA GLY A 86 7.29 -12.36 5.03
C GLY A 86 7.49 -12.69 6.50
N GLU A 87 8.73 -12.68 6.97
CA GLU A 87 9.04 -12.87 8.39
C GLU A 87 8.42 -11.78 9.27
N ALA A 88 8.43 -10.52 8.80
CA ALA A 88 7.80 -9.42 9.52
C ALA A 88 6.30 -9.64 9.72
N TYR A 89 5.60 -10.15 8.71
CA TYR A 89 4.19 -10.53 8.84
C TYR A 89 3.98 -11.65 9.85
N LYS A 90 4.78 -12.72 9.81
CA LYS A 90 4.69 -13.83 10.76
C LYS A 90 4.96 -13.39 12.21
N LEU A 91 5.94 -12.51 12.41
CA LEU A 91 6.22 -11.92 13.72
C LEU A 91 5.02 -11.10 14.24
N PHE A 92 4.37 -10.33 13.37
CA PHE A 92 3.19 -9.56 13.74
C PHE A 92 2.02 -10.46 14.14
N SER A 93 1.63 -11.40 13.27
CA SER A 93 0.48 -12.29 13.54
C SER A 93 0.73 -13.29 14.68
N SER A 94 1.99 -13.57 15.04
CA SER A 94 2.34 -14.36 16.23
C SER A 94 2.39 -13.55 17.54
N GLY A 95 2.00 -12.27 17.51
CA GLY A 95 1.92 -11.42 18.69
C GLY A 95 3.29 -10.98 19.25
N LYS A 96 4.37 -11.09 18.46
CA LYS A 96 5.74 -10.74 18.86
C LYS A 96 6.12 -9.30 18.54
N VAL A 97 5.14 -8.48 18.14
CA VAL A 97 5.35 -7.13 17.64
C VAL A 97 4.38 -6.19 18.31
N SER A 98 4.86 -5.00 18.66
CA SER A 98 4.00 -3.89 19.06
C SER A 98 4.01 -2.83 17.97
N LEU A 99 2.82 -2.42 17.53
CA LEU A 99 2.62 -1.28 16.64
C LEU A 99 2.01 -0.15 17.47
N MET A 100 2.60 1.04 17.41
CA MET A 100 2.01 2.22 18.04
C MET A 100 0.88 2.77 17.17
N PRO A 101 -0.11 3.47 17.76
CA PRO A 101 -1.12 4.18 16.99
C PRO A 101 -0.49 5.08 15.93
N VAL A 102 -0.99 4.98 14.70
CA VAL A 102 -0.48 5.78 13.59
C VAL A 102 -0.88 7.24 13.81
N GLN A 103 0.12 8.13 13.91
CA GLN A 103 -0.14 9.57 13.91
C GLN A 103 -0.28 10.07 12.49
N THR A 104 -1.16 11.04 12.27
CA THR A 104 -1.42 11.56 10.94
C THR A 104 -1.52 13.08 10.92
N VAL A 105 -1.16 13.67 9.78
CA VAL A 105 -1.33 15.08 9.45
C VAL A 105 -2.08 15.15 8.12
N GLY A 106 -3.06 16.04 8.00
CA GLY A 106 -3.82 16.25 6.75
C GLY A 106 -4.88 15.18 6.44
N GLN A 107 -5.12 14.23 7.34
CA GLN A 107 -6.16 13.20 7.21
C GLN A 107 -7.29 13.40 8.20
N GLN A 108 -8.50 12.97 7.82
CA GLN A 108 -9.65 12.94 8.72
C GLN A 108 -9.33 12.13 9.99
N PRO A 109 -9.80 12.57 11.17
CA PRO A 109 -10.73 13.68 11.42
C PRO A 109 -10.07 15.07 11.44
N TYR A 110 -8.77 15.17 11.19
CA TYR A 110 -8.03 16.43 11.19
C TYR A 110 -8.19 17.17 9.86
N GLY A 111 -8.04 18.50 9.92
CA GLY A 111 -8.18 19.37 8.75
C GLY A 111 -7.09 19.13 7.70
N ALA A 112 -7.41 19.43 6.45
CA ALA A 112 -6.45 19.40 5.35
C ALA A 112 -5.31 20.41 5.59
N VAL A 113 -4.11 20.07 5.12
CA VAL A 113 -2.96 20.99 5.10
C VAL A 113 -3.03 21.91 3.88
N SER A 114 -2.20 22.96 3.87
CA SER A 114 -2.12 23.94 2.77
C SER A 114 -1.76 23.33 1.41
N ALA A 115 -1.11 22.16 1.39
CA ALA A 115 -0.75 21.43 0.17
C ALA A 115 -1.94 20.73 -0.51
N GLY A 116 -3.13 20.77 0.07
CA GLY A 116 -4.38 20.28 -0.52
C GLY A 116 -5.01 19.09 0.20
N PRO A 117 -6.23 18.67 -0.20
CA PRO A 117 -7.03 17.66 0.50
C PRO A 117 -6.49 16.22 0.38
N SER A 118 -5.57 15.98 -0.56
CA SER A 118 -4.89 14.70 -0.73
C SER A 118 -3.53 14.64 -0.03
N ALA A 119 -3.02 15.79 0.42
CA ALA A 119 -1.70 15.89 1.04
C ALA A 119 -1.77 15.42 2.50
N GLN A 120 -0.89 14.48 2.84
CA GLN A 120 -0.91 13.84 4.15
C GLN A 120 0.48 13.42 4.61
N CYS A 121 0.65 13.25 5.92
CA CYS A 121 1.81 12.62 6.53
C CYS A 121 1.36 11.53 7.51
N CYS A 122 2.10 10.42 7.55
CA CYS A 122 1.92 9.33 8.50
C CYS A 122 3.20 9.14 9.32
N VAL A 123 3.06 9.05 10.63
CA VAL A 123 4.12 8.60 11.53
C VAL A 123 3.75 7.22 12.04
N LYS A 124 4.57 6.21 11.70
CA LYS A 124 4.36 4.82 12.11
C LYS A 124 5.53 4.38 12.98
N THR A 125 5.24 3.87 14.17
CA THR A 125 6.26 3.36 15.09
C THR A 125 5.98 1.89 15.39
N GLY A 126 7.04 1.07 15.36
CA GLY A 126 6.93 -0.36 15.65
C GLY A 126 8.22 -0.95 16.18
N TYR A 127 8.10 -2.10 16.83
CA TYR A 127 9.22 -2.90 17.30
C TYR A 127 8.85 -4.36 17.48
N VAL A 128 9.84 -5.24 17.30
CA VAL A 128 9.76 -6.66 17.66
C VAL A 128 10.13 -6.79 19.13
N HIS A 129 9.33 -7.51 19.92
CA HIS A 129 9.58 -7.72 21.35
C HIS A 129 10.90 -8.44 21.57
N ASN A 130 11.68 -7.98 22.56
CA ASN A 130 13.04 -8.47 22.85
C ASN A 130 14.02 -8.33 21.67
N GLY A 131 13.67 -7.54 20.65
CA GLY A 131 14.57 -7.17 19.56
C GLY A 131 15.59 -6.11 20.00
N ASP A 132 16.48 -5.76 19.10
CA ASP A 132 17.52 -4.75 19.37
C ASP A 132 17.05 -3.32 19.08
N THR A 133 16.08 -3.15 18.17
CA THR A 133 15.68 -1.82 17.69
C THR A 133 14.17 -1.56 17.69
N PHE A 134 13.79 -0.29 17.86
CA PHE A 134 12.47 0.21 17.47
C PHE A 134 12.64 1.27 16.40
N VAL A 135 11.67 1.36 15.49
CA VAL A 135 11.75 2.23 14.32
C VAL A 135 10.57 3.17 14.27
N ILE A 136 10.86 4.44 13.94
CA ILE A 136 9.86 5.47 13.64
C ILE A 136 10.01 5.85 12.17
N LYS A 137 9.00 5.56 11.36
CA LYS A 137 8.87 6.07 10.00
C LYS A 137 8.10 7.37 10.00
N ILE A 138 8.58 8.36 9.24
CA ILE A 138 7.83 9.55 8.88
C ILE A 138 7.74 9.59 7.36
N ALA A 139 6.52 9.55 6.82
CA ALA A 139 6.28 9.55 5.38
C ALA A 139 5.18 10.55 5.02
N ALA A 140 5.48 11.47 4.11
CA ALA A 140 4.58 12.49 3.59
C ALA A 140 4.41 12.36 2.08
N GLY A 141 3.22 12.69 1.57
CA GLY A 141 2.91 12.60 0.16
C GLY A 141 1.56 13.20 -0.19
N GLY A 142 1.15 13.07 -1.47
CA GLY A 142 -0.16 13.49 -1.95
C GLY A 142 -0.31 14.98 -2.28
N ALA A 143 0.75 15.77 -2.12
CA ALA A 143 0.79 17.16 -2.57
C ALA A 143 0.91 17.23 -4.11
N VAL A 144 0.10 18.08 -4.75
CA VAL A 144 0.08 18.20 -6.22
C VAL A 144 1.41 18.76 -6.72
N GLY A 145 2.05 18.03 -7.64
CA GLY A 145 3.33 18.43 -8.23
C GLY A 145 4.57 18.06 -7.40
N TYR A 146 4.39 17.38 -6.27
CA TYR A 146 5.49 16.92 -5.41
C TYR A 146 5.45 15.40 -5.24
N GLY A 147 6.63 14.78 -5.16
CA GLY A 147 6.76 13.35 -4.88
C GLY A 147 6.52 13.02 -3.40
N ASN A 148 6.43 11.73 -3.10
CA ASN A 148 6.51 11.25 -1.73
C ASN A 148 7.89 11.59 -1.14
N THR A 149 7.94 11.82 0.17
CA THR A 149 9.18 12.06 0.91
C THR A 149 9.08 11.47 2.31
N GLY A 150 10.21 11.20 2.94
CA GLY A 150 10.24 10.60 4.26
C GLY A 150 11.62 10.16 4.69
N PHE A 151 11.67 9.61 5.91
CA PHE A 151 12.86 9.00 6.50
C PHE A 151 12.47 8.01 7.60
N LEU A 152 13.44 7.19 8.01
CA LEU A 152 13.32 6.25 9.12
C LEU A 152 14.31 6.63 10.24
N LEU A 153 13.85 6.63 11.48
CA LEU A 153 14.68 6.73 12.68
C LEU A 153 14.76 5.37 13.35
N VAL A 154 15.98 4.88 13.58
CA VAL A 154 16.25 3.59 14.21
C VAL A 154 16.84 3.84 15.59
N PHE A 155 16.17 3.36 16.63
CA PHE A 155 16.59 3.51 18.02
C PHE A 155 16.90 2.15 18.64
N SER A 156 17.80 2.12 19.62
CA SER A 156 18.04 0.93 20.43
C SER A 156 16.88 0.71 21.41
N GLN A 157 16.36 -0.52 21.50
CA GLN A 157 15.45 -0.91 22.60
C GLN A 157 16.17 -1.02 23.95
N LYS A 158 17.50 -1.19 23.96
CA LYS A 158 18.29 -1.37 25.19
C LYS A 158 18.71 -0.04 25.80
N THR A 159 19.24 0.86 24.97
CA THR A 159 19.78 2.15 25.44
C THR A 159 18.82 3.31 25.23
N MET A 160 17.74 3.12 24.45
CA MET A 160 16.82 4.17 24.01
C MET A 160 17.49 5.29 23.19
N GLN A 161 18.75 5.11 22.79
CA GLN A 161 19.47 6.08 21.98
C GLN A 161 19.14 5.92 20.50
N LEU A 162 19.19 7.03 19.76
CA LEU A 162 19.09 7.04 18.31
C LEU A 162 20.36 6.38 17.72
N CYS A 163 20.19 5.27 17.02
CA CYS A 163 21.28 4.52 16.40
C CYS A 163 21.59 5.05 15.00
N LYS A 164 20.57 5.17 14.14
CA LYS A 164 20.73 5.60 12.74
C LYS A 164 19.52 6.45 12.31
N GLN A 165 19.78 7.39 11.42
CA GLN A 165 18.76 8.13 10.66
C GLN A 165 18.93 7.78 9.18
N LEU A 166 17.97 7.06 8.62
CA LEU A 166 17.95 6.71 7.21
C LEU A 166 17.16 7.77 6.46
N ASN A 167 17.86 8.79 5.95
CA ASN A 167 17.25 9.86 5.18
C ASN A 167 17.08 9.40 3.72
N ASP A 168 16.04 8.63 3.44
CA ASP A 168 15.87 7.92 2.18
C ASP A 168 14.90 8.58 1.19
N SER A 169 14.38 9.75 1.54
CA SER A 169 13.33 10.44 0.78
C SER A 169 12.12 9.53 0.45
N GLY A 170 11.86 8.52 1.29
CA GLY A 170 10.73 7.60 1.16
C GLY A 170 10.99 6.33 0.33
N ILE A 171 12.15 6.15 -0.31
CA ILE A 171 12.39 4.98 -1.18
C ILE A 171 12.34 3.63 -0.46
N LEU A 172 12.80 3.52 0.78
CA LEU A 172 12.67 2.31 1.59
C LEU A 172 11.20 1.99 1.88
N THR A 173 10.35 3.01 1.98
CA THR A 173 8.90 2.85 2.07
C THR A 173 8.34 2.27 0.77
N GLU A 174 8.84 2.73 -0.38
CA GLU A 174 8.42 2.21 -1.68
C GLU A 174 8.84 0.73 -1.85
N ILE A 175 10.11 0.42 -1.57
CA ILE A 175 10.70 -0.93 -1.63
C ILE A 175 9.95 -1.91 -0.73
N ARG A 176 9.80 -1.59 0.56
CA ARG A 176 9.16 -2.51 1.52
C ARG A 176 7.70 -2.76 1.18
N THR A 177 6.99 -1.75 0.66
CA THR A 177 5.60 -1.92 0.24
C THR A 177 5.50 -2.91 -0.91
N ALA A 178 6.29 -2.73 -1.97
CA ALA A 178 6.30 -3.66 -3.10
C ALA A 178 6.73 -5.08 -2.72
N ALA A 179 7.77 -5.21 -1.90
CA ALA A 179 8.24 -6.48 -1.38
C ALA A 179 7.15 -7.22 -0.57
N ALA A 180 6.48 -6.51 0.34
CA ALA A 180 5.46 -7.08 1.20
C ALA A 180 4.20 -7.44 0.41
N THR A 181 3.80 -6.64 -0.58
CA THR A 181 2.70 -6.95 -1.49
C THR A 181 3.01 -8.20 -2.33
N CYS A 182 4.19 -8.27 -2.94
CA CYS A 182 4.57 -9.40 -3.79
C CYS A 182 4.74 -10.70 -3.00
N TYR A 183 5.27 -10.64 -1.76
CA TYR A 183 5.27 -11.79 -0.85
C TYR A 183 3.85 -12.33 -0.63
N ALA A 184 2.91 -11.44 -0.29
CA ALA A 184 1.52 -11.81 -0.05
C ALA A 184 0.82 -12.34 -1.30
N SER A 185 1.00 -11.69 -2.46
CA SER A 185 0.47 -12.18 -3.74
C SER A 185 0.95 -13.60 -4.05
N ARG A 186 2.25 -13.88 -3.88
CA ARG A 186 2.82 -15.22 -4.07
C ARG A 186 2.24 -16.23 -3.10
N LEU A 187 2.17 -15.89 -1.82
CA LEU A 187 1.65 -16.78 -0.80
C LEU A 187 0.18 -17.13 -1.03
N ILE A 188 -0.68 -16.13 -1.27
CA ILE A 188 -2.12 -16.31 -1.51
C ILE A 188 -2.35 -17.06 -2.82
N TRP A 189 -1.55 -16.76 -3.86
CA TRP A 189 -1.61 -17.52 -5.10
C TRP A 189 -1.14 -18.97 -4.93
N LYS A 190 -0.24 -19.28 -4.00
CA LYS A 190 0.06 -20.70 -3.71
C LYS A 190 -1.02 -21.34 -2.85
N TYR A 191 -1.59 -20.59 -1.91
CA TYR A 191 -2.61 -21.07 -0.98
C TYR A 191 -3.86 -21.58 -1.70
N GLY A 192 -4.38 -20.80 -2.66
CA GLY A 192 -5.58 -21.18 -3.42
C GLY A 192 -5.33 -22.11 -4.62
N ALA A 193 -4.10 -22.60 -4.83
CA ALA A 193 -3.80 -23.53 -5.92
C ALA A 193 -4.12 -24.98 -5.47
N PRO A 194 -4.61 -25.86 -6.38
CA PRO A 194 -4.66 -27.29 -6.08
C PRO A 194 -3.26 -27.80 -5.72
N ARG A 195 -3.11 -28.48 -4.58
CA ARG A 195 -1.82 -29.10 -4.23
C ARG A 195 -1.48 -30.21 -5.25
N PRO A 196 -0.21 -30.33 -5.68
CA PRO A 196 0.22 -31.49 -6.46
C PRO A 196 -0.02 -32.79 -5.66
N GLU A 197 -0.42 -33.86 -6.33
CA GLU A 197 -0.71 -35.17 -5.71
C GLU A 197 0.50 -35.79 -4.99
N GLN A 198 1.71 -35.29 -5.27
CA GLN A 198 2.95 -35.66 -4.60
C GLN A 198 3.68 -34.40 -4.11
N PRO A 199 4.18 -34.38 -2.86
CA PRO A 199 4.99 -33.28 -2.38
C PRO A 199 6.27 -33.16 -3.23
N PRO A 200 6.72 -31.94 -3.58
CA PRO A 200 7.93 -31.78 -4.36
C PRO A 200 9.13 -32.38 -3.63
N GLU A 201 9.93 -33.18 -4.34
CA GLU A 201 11.19 -33.71 -3.81
C GLU A 201 12.16 -32.55 -3.54
N ASN A 202 12.42 -32.26 -2.26
CA ASN A 202 13.56 -31.51 -1.69
C ASN A 202 14.25 -30.46 -2.57
N ASN A 203 13.50 -29.59 -3.25
CA ASN A 203 14.05 -28.40 -3.91
C ASN A 203 13.19 -27.19 -3.54
N ALA A 204 13.43 -26.67 -2.33
CA ALA A 204 12.77 -25.48 -1.80
C ALA A 204 12.99 -24.20 -2.65
N GLN A 205 13.94 -24.22 -3.59
CA GLN A 205 14.34 -23.03 -4.34
C GLN A 205 13.68 -22.89 -5.73
N SER A 206 13.21 -23.98 -6.36
CA SER A 206 12.67 -23.94 -7.74
C SER A 206 11.19 -23.54 -7.82
N ASP A 207 10.52 -23.39 -6.68
CA ASP A 207 9.07 -23.16 -6.60
C ASP A 207 8.72 -21.68 -6.35
N ASN A 208 9.69 -20.76 -6.31
CA ASN A 208 9.43 -19.36 -5.91
C ASN A 208 8.58 -18.53 -6.90
N GLN A 209 8.34 -19.02 -8.12
CA GLN A 209 7.57 -18.31 -9.14
C GLN A 209 6.21 -18.94 -9.44
N ILE A 210 5.24 -18.07 -9.76
CA ILE A 210 3.89 -18.36 -10.19
C ILE A 210 3.85 -18.35 -11.72
N SER A 211 3.82 -19.53 -12.34
CA SER A 211 3.96 -19.68 -13.80
C SER A 211 2.65 -19.60 -14.59
N ASP A 212 1.49 -19.71 -13.93
CA ASP A 212 0.16 -19.76 -14.55
C ASP A 212 -0.51 -18.39 -14.71
N ILE A 213 0.13 -17.30 -14.27
CA ILE A 213 -0.31 -15.93 -14.54
C ILE A 213 0.03 -15.56 -15.98
N THR A 214 -0.97 -15.14 -16.75
CA THR A 214 -0.80 -14.75 -18.15
C THR A 214 -0.89 -13.24 -18.37
N SER A 215 -1.59 -12.53 -17.48
CA SER A 215 -1.67 -11.07 -17.51
C SER A 215 -1.77 -10.46 -16.10
N ILE A 216 -1.01 -9.38 -15.89
CA ILE A 216 -0.98 -8.58 -14.66
C ILE A 216 -1.76 -7.29 -14.88
N GLY A 217 -2.63 -6.94 -13.93
CA GLY A 217 -3.34 -5.66 -13.91
C GLY A 217 -2.68 -4.68 -12.96
N ILE A 218 -2.43 -3.45 -13.41
CA ILE A 218 -1.95 -2.35 -12.56
C ILE A 218 -2.94 -1.19 -12.64
N LEU A 219 -3.50 -0.79 -11.49
CA LEU A 219 -4.34 0.40 -11.38
C LEU A 219 -3.55 1.53 -10.72
N GLY A 220 -3.17 2.54 -11.49
CA GLY A 220 -2.36 3.67 -11.05
C GLY A 220 -0.95 3.64 -11.63
N ALA A 221 -0.43 4.84 -11.94
CA ALA A 221 0.90 5.04 -12.55
C ALA A 221 1.80 5.92 -11.65
N GLY A 222 1.65 5.78 -10.34
CA GLY A 222 2.50 6.45 -9.35
C GLY A 222 3.83 5.72 -9.13
N VAL A 223 4.65 6.22 -8.20
CA VAL A 223 5.94 5.62 -7.83
C VAL A 223 5.82 4.13 -7.44
N GLN A 224 4.75 3.75 -6.73
CA GLN A 224 4.49 2.36 -6.35
C GLN A 224 4.36 1.42 -7.57
N ALA A 225 3.79 1.86 -8.69
CA ALA A 225 3.63 1.01 -9.87
C ALA A 225 4.98 0.52 -10.42
N TRP A 226 6.00 1.37 -10.37
CA TRP A 226 7.37 1.00 -10.75
C TRP A 226 7.94 -0.08 -9.82
N TRP A 227 7.79 0.10 -8.52
CA TRP A 227 8.33 -0.84 -7.53
C TRP A 227 7.57 -2.16 -7.50
N GLN A 228 6.25 -2.14 -7.65
CA GLN A 228 5.45 -3.36 -7.75
C GLN A 228 5.85 -4.16 -8.99
N LEU A 229 5.95 -3.53 -10.16
CA LEU A 229 6.47 -4.21 -11.36
C LEU A 229 7.87 -4.79 -11.09
N ARG A 230 8.77 -4.03 -10.47
CA ARG A 230 10.12 -4.52 -10.14
C ARG A 230 10.09 -5.80 -9.29
N PHE A 231 9.29 -5.85 -8.23
CA PHE A 231 9.19 -7.01 -7.34
C PHE A 231 8.35 -8.16 -7.93
N LEU A 232 7.38 -7.87 -8.79
CA LEU A 232 6.60 -8.88 -9.50
C LEU A 232 7.50 -9.81 -10.35
N GLN A 233 8.63 -9.29 -10.83
CA GLN A 233 9.63 -10.07 -11.55
C GLN A 233 10.20 -11.26 -10.77
N LEU A 234 10.19 -11.16 -9.43
CA LEU A 234 10.67 -12.21 -8.53
C LEU A 234 9.66 -13.34 -8.38
N ILE A 235 8.35 -13.01 -8.43
CA ILE A 235 7.28 -13.96 -8.12
C ILE A 235 6.58 -14.51 -9.35
N THR A 236 6.78 -13.97 -10.54
CA THR A 236 6.17 -14.50 -11.77
C THR A 236 7.02 -14.18 -13.02
N PRO A 237 7.10 -15.11 -14.01
CA PRO A 237 7.71 -14.83 -15.30
C PRO A 237 6.84 -13.93 -16.21
N CYS A 238 5.56 -13.71 -15.88
CA CYS A 238 4.65 -12.89 -16.69
C CYS A 238 5.18 -11.46 -16.88
N ARG A 239 5.13 -10.95 -18.11
CA ARG A 239 5.51 -9.57 -18.49
C ARG A 239 4.43 -8.81 -19.26
N ASN A 240 3.26 -9.43 -19.46
CA ASN A 240 2.08 -8.80 -20.04
C ASN A 240 1.34 -8.02 -18.95
N VAL A 241 1.29 -6.70 -19.08
CA VAL A 241 0.65 -5.79 -18.13
C VAL A 241 -0.46 -5.01 -18.80
N ARG A 242 -1.61 -4.94 -18.13
CA ARG A 242 -2.70 -4.04 -18.46
C ARG A 242 -2.73 -2.92 -17.42
N LEU A 243 -2.43 -1.70 -17.86
CA LEU A 243 -2.33 -0.52 -17.01
C LEU A 243 -3.57 0.35 -17.18
N TRP A 244 -4.23 0.69 -16.08
CA TRP A 244 -5.28 1.70 -16.07
C TRP A 244 -4.94 2.86 -15.13
N THR A 245 -5.27 4.08 -15.54
CA THR A 245 -5.16 5.30 -14.72
C THR A 245 -6.35 6.22 -14.95
N ARG A 246 -6.74 6.97 -13.92
CA ARG A 246 -7.74 8.05 -14.05
C ARG A 246 -7.28 9.13 -15.04
N ASP A 247 -6.00 9.46 -15.01
CA ASP A 247 -5.37 10.42 -15.91
C ASP A 247 -4.68 9.66 -17.05
N ALA A 248 -5.31 9.66 -18.23
CA ALA A 248 -4.82 8.95 -19.40
C ALA A 248 -3.47 9.47 -19.90
N LYS A 249 -3.16 10.76 -19.69
CA LYS A 249 -1.87 11.33 -20.07
C LYS A 249 -0.76 10.72 -19.22
N LYS A 250 -0.93 10.69 -17.89
CA LYS A 250 0.01 10.03 -16.98
C LYS A 250 0.18 8.54 -17.27
N GLY A 251 -0.89 7.85 -17.63
CA GLY A 251 -0.83 6.44 -18.02
C GLY A 251 0.04 6.20 -19.25
N LYS A 252 -0.14 7.01 -20.30
CA LYS A 252 0.68 6.92 -21.52
C LYS A 252 2.14 7.29 -21.27
N GLU A 253 2.39 8.38 -20.53
CA GLU A 253 3.75 8.77 -20.12
C GLU A 253 4.44 7.67 -19.30
N PHE A 254 3.71 6.98 -18.42
CA PHE A 254 4.26 5.85 -17.67
C PHE A 254 4.69 4.71 -18.60
N VAL A 255 3.86 4.33 -19.57
CA VAL A 255 4.18 3.27 -20.54
C VAL A 255 5.40 3.64 -21.38
N GLU A 256 5.47 4.87 -21.89
CA GLU A 256 6.60 5.36 -22.69
C GLU A 256 7.92 5.32 -21.92
N ASN A 257 7.88 5.67 -20.63
CA ASN A 257 9.07 5.71 -19.78
C ASN A 257 9.44 4.33 -19.20
N LEU A 258 8.56 3.33 -19.27
CA LEU A 258 8.70 2.10 -18.50
C LEU A 258 9.99 1.34 -18.81
N ASN A 259 10.21 1.06 -20.10
CA ASN A 259 11.35 0.28 -20.58
C ASN A 259 12.65 1.09 -20.65
N SER A 260 12.58 2.42 -20.49
CA SER A 260 13.76 3.30 -20.43
C SER A 260 14.17 3.66 -18.99
N SER A 261 13.41 3.19 -17.99
CA SER A 261 13.61 3.56 -16.60
C SER A 261 14.71 2.75 -15.94
N ALA A 262 15.66 3.44 -15.32
CA ALA A 262 16.67 2.82 -14.45
C ALA A 262 16.06 2.02 -13.27
N HIS A 263 14.77 2.25 -12.95
CA HIS A 263 14.06 1.54 -11.89
C HIS A 263 13.61 0.13 -12.30
N LEU A 264 13.61 -0.22 -13.59
CA LEU A 264 13.24 -1.54 -14.11
C LEU A 264 14.34 -2.13 -15.01
N PRO A 265 15.54 -2.41 -14.48
CA PRO A 265 16.70 -2.78 -15.30
C PRO A 265 16.58 -4.17 -15.95
N ASP A 266 15.70 -5.05 -15.46
CA ASP A 266 15.91 -6.49 -15.65
C ASP A 266 15.05 -7.20 -16.69
N ARG A 267 13.96 -6.65 -17.23
CA ARG A 267 13.20 -7.22 -18.38
C ARG A 267 12.34 -6.16 -19.06
N GLU A 268 12.13 -6.32 -20.37
CA GLU A 268 11.14 -5.53 -21.12
C GLU A 268 9.72 -5.96 -20.71
N TRP A 269 8.90 -4.97 -20.37
CA TRP A 269 7.49 -5.16 -20.07
C TRP A 269 6.65 -4.89 -21.32
N ASP A 270 5.70 -5.77 -21.60
CA ASP A 270 4.67 -5.57 -22.62
C ASP A 270 3.45 -4.93 -21.93
N VAL A 271 3.35 -3.60 -22.03
CA VAL A 271 2.33 -2.84 -21.30
C VAL A 271 1.31 -2.24 -22.24
N THR A 272 0.08 -2.67 -22.06
CA THR A 272 -1.09 -2.11 -22.73
C THR A 272 -1.77 -1.10 -21.82
N PHE A 273 -1.89 0.15 -22.25
CA PHE A 273 -2.72 1.14 -21.57
C PHE A 273 -4.21 0.89 -21.88
N CYS A 274 -5.01 0.77 -20.82
CA CYS A 274 -6.45 0.52 -20.86
C CYS A 274 -7.20 1.82 -20.58
N SER A 275 -8.17 2.18 -21.43
CA SER A 275 -9.07 3.32 -21.18
C SER A 275 -10.21 2.98 -20.22
N ASP A 276 -10.58 1.70 -20.12
CA ASP A 276 -11.60 1.19 -19.21
C ASP A 276 -10.96 0.28 -18.15
N VAL A 277 -11.34 0.50 -16.89
CA VAL A 277 -10.88 -0.31 -15.76
C VAL A 277 -11.44 -1.74 -15.82
N GLY A 278 -12.61 -1.92 -16.48
CA GLY A 278 -13.19 -3.23 -16.74
C GLY A 278 -12.29 -4.14 -17.58
N ASP A 279 -11.49 -3.56 -18.49
CA ASP A 279 -10.54 -4.32 -19.30
C ASP A 279 -9.43 -4.96 -18.44
N VAL A 280 -9.00 -4.28 -17.37
CA VAL A 280 -8.06 -4.86 -16.40
C VAL A 280 -8.74 -5.96 -15.59
N GLY A 281 -9.93 -5.68 -15.05
CA GLY A 281 -10.68 -6.63 -14.22
C GLY A 281 -11.02 -7.94 -14.94
N GLN A 282 -11.37 -7.89 -16.23
CA GLN A 282 -11.78 -9.07 -16.99
C GLN A 282 -10.59 -9.89 -17.52
N ASN A 283 -9.47 -9.24 -17.81
CA ASN A 283 -8.37 -9.86 -18.56
C ASN A 283 -7.11 -10.15 -17.73
N CYS A 284 -7.08 -9.81 -16.44
CA CYS A 284 -5.93 -10.08 -15.58
C CYS A 284 -6.22 -11.12 -14.50
N GLU A 285 -5.22 -11.92 -14.18
CA GLU A 285 -5.25 -12.92 -13.09
C GLU A 285 -4.76 -12.32 -11.78
N LEU A 286 -3.71 -11.48 -11.86
CA LEU A 286 -3.09 -10.82 -10.72
C LEU A 286 -3.24 -9.31 -10.89
N ILE A 287 -3.94 -8.64 -9.99
CA ILE A 287 -4.19 -7.19 -10.05
C ILE A 287 -3.60 -6.52 -8.81
N HIS A 288 -2.80 -5.47 -9.02
CA HIS A 288 -2.36 -4.57 -7.96
C HIS A 288 -3.02 -3.20 -8.12
N THR A 289 -3.68 -2.71 -7.07
CA THR A 289 -4.29 -1.36 -7.05
C THR A 289 -3.42 -0.41 -6.23
N LEU A 290 -3.03 0.70 -6.86
CA LEU A 290 -1.92 1.59 -6.44
C LEU A 290 -2.31 3.06 -6.58
N THR A 291 -3.59 3.38 -6.44
CA THR A 291 -4.12 4.74 -6.55
C THR A 291 -4.30 5.41 -5.18
N CYS A 292 -4.51 6.72 -5.18
CA CYS A 292 -4.98 7.44 -3.99
C CYS A 292 -6.49 7.74 -4.09
N SER A 293 -7.27 6.78 -4.60
CA SER A 293 -8.71 6.98 -4.76
C SER A 293 -9.43 7.04 -3.41
N ARG A 294 -10.56 7.75 -3.41
CA ARG A 294 -11.55 7.81 -2.32
C ARG A 294 -12.92 7.32 -2.79
N GLU A 295 -12.94 6.70 -3.98
CA GLU A 295 -14.09 6.20 -4.70
C GLU A 295 -13.74 4.82 -5.25
N GLU A 296 -14.75 3.95 -5.33
CA GLU A 296 -14.61 2.63 -5.94
C GLU A 296 -14.17 2.72 -7.41
N LEU A 297 -13.15 1.94 -7.76
CA LEU A 297 -12.62 1.81 -9.11
C LEU A 297 -13.02 0.46 -9.72
N LEU A 298 -12.82 -0.61 -8.98
CA LEU A 298 -13.24 -1.97 -9.35
C LEU A 298 -14.53 -2.33 -8.61
N ILE A 299 -15.57 -2.66 -9.36
CA ILE A 299 -16.83 -3.21 -8.87
C ILE A 299 -17.08 -4.57 -9.54
N THR A 300 -18.02 -5.36 -9.04
CA THR A 300 -18.24 -6.77 -9.48
C THR A 300 -18.42 -6.93 -10.99
N LYS A 301 -19.10 -5.99 -11.66
CA LYS A 301 -19.29 -6.01 -13.13
C LYS A 301 -17.97 -5.95 -13.92
N HIS A 302 -16.91 -5.42 -13.32
CA HIS A 302 -15.58 -5.35 -13.90
C HIS A 302 -14.83 -6.69 -13.80
N LEU A 303 -15.23 -7.58 -12.88
CA LEU A 303 -14.53 -8.86 -12.63
C LEU A 303 -15.28 -10.05 -13.23
N PHE A 304 -16.61 -10.06 -13.09
CA PHE A 304 -17.46 -11.16 -13.52
C PHE A 304 -18.25 -10.76 -14.76
N SER A 305 -18.16 -11.54 -15.83
CA SER A 305 -19.00 -11.32 -17.01
C SER A 305 -20.45 -11.63 -16.64
N THR A 306 -21.36 -10.69 -16.94
CA THR A 306 -22.79 -10.99 -16.91
C THR A 306 -23.10 -11.77 -18.19
N SER A 307 -23.55 -13.01 -18.06
CA SER A 307 -24.05 -13.81 -19.17
C SER A 307 -25.41 -13.29 -19.65
N ASN A 308 -25.45 -12.04 -20.13
CA ASN A 308 -26.57 -11.52 -20.91
C ASN A 308 -26.41 -11.96 -22.36
N SER A 309 -26.80 -13.21 -22.65
CA SER A 309 -27.02 -13.68 -24.01
C SER A 309 -28.32 -13.10 -24.59
N HIS A 310 -28.30 -11.82 -24.92
CA HIS A 310 -29.14 -11.28 -25.99
C HIS A 310 -28.24 -10.83 -27.13
N GLN A 311 -27.63 -11.82 -27.79
CA GLN A 311 -27.21 -11.67 -29.17
C GLN A 311 -28.48 -11.42 -30.01
N SER A 312 -28.76 -10.15 -30.29
CA SER A 312 -29.48 -9.75 -31.49
C SER A 312 -28.70 -10.28 -32.69
N ARG A 313 -29.07 -11.48 -33.17
CA ARG A 313 -28.70 -11.97 -34.49
C ARG A 313 -29.33 -11.04 -35.53
N SER A 314 -28.60 -10.03 -35.99
CA SER A 314 -28.96 -9.33 -37.21
C SER A 314 -28.64 -10.25 -38.39
N ASN A 315 -29.67 -10.88 -38.95
CA ASN A 315 -29.60 -11.55 -40.25
C ASN A 315 -29.25 -10.51 -41.33
N SER A 316 -27.99 -10.51 -41.79
CA SER A 316 -27.61 -9.84 -43.03
C SER A 316 -27.98 -10.74 -44.21
N ARG A 317 -29.17 -10.56 -44.77
CA ARG A 317 -29.45 -10.90 -46.17
C ARG A 317 -29.51 -9.60 -46.95
N GLY A 318 -28.68 -9.53 -47.98
CA GLY A 318 -28.49 -8.34 -48.79
C GLY A 318 -29.74 -7.91 -49.55
N ASN A 319 -29.82 -6.60 -49.76
CA ASN A 319 -30.21 -6.05 -51.05
C ASN A 319 -29.59 -4.66 -51.19
N SER A 320 -29.04 -4.44 -52.38
CA SER A 320 -28.41 -3.22 -52.88
C SER A 320 -29.47 -2.12 -53.16
N PRO A 321 -29.05 -0.89 -53.52
CA PRO A 321 -29.63 0.34 -53.00
C PRO A 321 -30.75 0.92 -53.87
N VAL A 322 -31.58 1.77 -53.26
CA VAL A 322 -32.37 2.76 -53.98
C VAL A 322 -32.07 4.13 -53.36
N GLU A 323 -31.51 5.01 -54.19
CA GLU A 323 -31.39 6.44 -53.96
C GLU A 323 -32.80 7.06 -53.81
N GLU A 324 -32.98 8.03 -52.92
CA GLU A 324 -33.49 9.35 -53.29
C GLU A 324 -33.59 10.29 -52.07
N GLN A 325 -32.95 11.45 -52.26
CA GLN A 325 -33.42 12.81 -51.93
C GLN A 325 -33.66 13.22 -50.47
N GLY A 326 -32.90 14.23 -50.06
CA GLY A 326 -33.14 14.99 -48.85
C GLY A 326 -34.23 16.04 -49.00
N CYS A 327 -34.78 16.48 -47.87
CA CYS A 327 -35.15 17.87 -47.66
C CYS A 327 -35.22 18.18 -46.17
N SER A 328 -34.92 19.44 -45.90
CA SER A 328 -34.63 20.13 -44.64
C SER A 328 -35.85 20.40 -43.74
N GLU A 329 -35.53 20.61 -42.46
CA GLU A 329 -36.08 21.57 -41.48
C GLU A 329 -37.57 21.96 -41.53
N GLN A 330 -38.26 21.80 -40.39
CA GLN A 330 -38.89 22.94 -39.67
C GLN A 330 -39.49 22.55 -38.30
N GLU A 331 -38.87 23.09 -37.26
CA GLU A 331 -39.41 23.83 -36.12
C GLU A 331 -40.86 23.67 -35.57
N LEU A 332 -40.90 23.62 -34.23
CA LEU A 332 -41.80 24.33 -33.29
C LEU A 332 -43.28 23.94 -33.20
N ARG A 333 -43.71 23.44 -32.02
CA ARG A 333 -44.46 24.26 -31.03
C ARG A 333 -44.83 23.53 -29.73
N THR A 334 -44.98 24.39 -28.74
CA THR A 334 -45.37 24.26 -27.33
C THR A 334 -46.80 23.77 -27.11
N GLY A 335 -47.06 23.19 -25.93
CA GLY A 335 -48.41 23.00 -25.41
C GLY A 335 -48.41 22.23 -24.09
N GLY A 336 -48.62 22.94 -22.97
CA GLY A 336 -48.79 22.34 -21.65
C GLY A 336 -50.17 21.71 -21.45
N GLY A 337 -50.27 20.86 -20.44
CA GLY A 337 -51.54 20.30 -19.98
C GLY A 337 -51.32 19.17 -18.98
N ALA A 338 -51.44 19.48 -17.69
CA ALA A 338 -51.55 18.48 -16.63
C ALA A 338 -52.93 17.83 -16.68
N LEU A 339 -53.01 16.50 -16.53
CA LEU A 339 -54.11 15.82 -15.81
C LEU A 339 -53.78 14.34 -15.56
N SER A 340 -54.00 13.99 -14.30
CA SER A 340 -54.06 12.69 -13.64
C SER A 340 -54.58 11.51 -14.48
N ALA A 341 -53.88 10.37 -14.39
CA ALA A 341 -54.52 9.06 -14.25
C ALA A 341 -53.55 8.07 -13.60
N ALA A 342 -53.84 7.71 -12.35
CA ALA A 342 -53.22 6.59 -11.66
C ALA A 342 -53.65 5.28 -12.33
N LEU A 343 -52.67 4.46 -12.72
CA LEU A 343 -52.85 3.02 -12.86
C LEU A 343 -51.75 2.35 -12.05
N ALA A 344 -52.18 1.72 -10.97
CA ALA A 344 -51.36 0.85 -10.14
C ALA A 344 -50.79 -0.28 -11.00
N VAL A 345 -49.47 -0.41 -11.01
CA VAL A 345 -48.78 -1.63 -11.43
C VAL A 345 -48.07 -2.12 -10.17
N GLU A 346 -48.50 -3.26 -9.66
CA GLU A 346 -47.85 -3.97 -8.56
C GLU A 346 -46.38 -4.26 -8.94
N PRO A 347 -45.41 -4.13 -8.01
CA PRO A 347 -44.07 -4.62 -8.26
C PRO A 347 -44.11 -6.15 -8.22
N GLN A 348 -44.03 -6.79 -9.39
CA GLN A 348 -43.63 -8.18 -9.45
C GLN A 348 -42.17 -8.28 -8.96
N GLU A 349 -41.99 -9.01 -7.86
CA GLU A 349 -40.68 -9.49 -7.41
C GLU A 349 -40.04 -10.32 -8.53
N ALA A 350 -39.13 -9.71 -9.28
CA ALA A 350 -38.24 -10.43 -10.16
C ALA A 350 -37.14 -11.05 -9.29
N THR A 351 -37.44 -12.23 -8.72
CA THR A 351 -36.44 -13.11 -8.11
C THR A 351 -35.56 -13.65 -9.22
N THR A 352 -34.55 -12.89 -9.64
CA THR A 352 -33.50 -13.41 -10.52
C THR A 352 -32.61 -14.35 -9.72
N THR A 353 -33.04 -15.60 -9.62
CA THR A 353 -32.14 -16.70 -9.27
C THR A 353 -31.06 -16.77 -10.35
N VAL A 354 -29.85 -16.32 -9.99
CA VAL A 354 -28.65 -16.53 -10.82
C VAL A 354 -28.48 -18.04 -10.97
N ALA A 355 -28.67 -18.55 -12.18
CA ALA A 355 -28.40 -19.94 -12.47
C ALA A 355 -26.91 -20.23 -12.23
N PRO A 356 -26.55 -21.30 -11.49
CA PRO A 356 -25.15 -21.66 -11.32
C PRO A 356 -24.55 -21.97 -12.71
N PRO A 357 -23.29 -21.59 -12.96
CA PRO A 357 -22.65 -21.84 -14.24
C PRO A 357 -22.61 -23.35 -14.53
N PRO A 358 -22.71 -23.77 -15.79
CA PRO A 358 -22.61 -25.17 -16.17
C PRO A 358 -21.28 -25.77 -15.67
N SER A 359 -21.35 -27.02 -15.22
CA SER A 359 -20.34 -27.80 -14.49
C SER A 359 -19.03 -28.10 -15.26
N SER A 360 -18.74 -27.37 -16.33
CA SER A 360 -17.49 -27.40 -17.09
C SER A 360 -16.74 -26.04 -17.14
N CYS A 361 -17.31 -24.98 -16.55
CA CYS A 361 -16.65 -23.69 -16.47
C CYS A 361 -15.61 -23.73 -15.34
N LYS A 362 -14.31 -23.87 -15.68
CA LYS A 362 -13.24 -23.64 -14.71
C LYS A 362 -13.39 -22.21 -14.19
N VAL A 363 -13.67 -22.07 -12.90
CA VAL A 363 -13.72 -20.78 -12.22
C VAL A 363 -12.40 -20.05 -12.48
N LYS A 364 -12.45 -18.85 -13.07
CA LYS A 364 -11.26 -18.06 -13.33
C LYS A 364 -10.68 -17.66 -11.99
N ARG A 365 -9.43 -18.07 -11.73
CA ARG A 365 -8.72 -17.66 -10.54
C ARG A 365 -8.24 -16.23 -10.69
N GLN A 366 -8.52 -15.39 -9.70
CA GLN A 366 -8.10 -14.00 -9.68
C GLN A 366 -7.64 -13.58 -8.27
N HIS A 367 -6.55 -12.84 -8.21
CA HIS A 367 -6.03 -12.24 -6.98
C HIS A 367 -5.91 -10.72 -7.14
N ILE A 368 -6.42 -9.98 -6.17
CA ILE A 368 -6.28 -8.54 -6.08
C ILE A 368 -5.47 -8.20 -4.82
N SER A 369 -4.34 -7.52 -4.98
CA SER A 369 -3.65 -6.86 -3.88
C SER A 369 -3.94 -5.36 -3.90
N ALA A 370 -4.71 -4.90 -2.91
CA ALA A 370 -5.06 -3.51 -2.74
C ALA A 370 -4.09 -2.80 -1.80
N VAL A 371 -3.41 -1.77 -2.31
CA VAL A 371 -2.32 -1.07 -1.62
C VAL A 371 -2.62 0.42 -1.43
N GLY A 372 -3.51 0.98 -2.26
CA GLY A 372 -3.76 2.41 -2.32
C GLY A 372 -4.55 2.98 -1.13
N ALA A 373 -5.44 2.17 -0.55
CA ALA A 373 -6.19 2.54 0.64
C ALA A 373 -5.35 2.32 1.92
N ASP A 374 -4.69 3.39 2.38
CA ASP A 374 -3.84 3.39 3.57
C ASP A 374 -4.24 4.46 4.62
N ALA A 375 -5.38 5.09 4.39
CA ALA A 375 -5.89 6.22 5.15
C ALA A 375 -7.43 6.19 5.23
N PRO A 376 -8.03 6.69 6.32
CA PRO A 376 -9.48 6.80 6.43
C PRO A 376 -10.11 7.52 5.23
N GLY A 377 -11.16 6.90 4.69
CA GLY A 377 -11.93 7.36 3.53
C GLY A 377 -11.24 7.17 2.18
N LYS A 378 -10.07 6.52 2.10
CA LYS A 378 -9.56 6.00 0.82
C LYS A 378 -10.24 4.67 0.49
N GLN A 379 -10.43 4.41 -0.79
CA GLN A 379 -11.07 3.20 -1.29
C GLN A 379 -10.75 3.04 -2.77
N GLU A 380 -10.47 1.82 -3.21
CA GLU A 380 -10.27 1.42 -4.61
C GLU A 380 -11.22 0.30 -5.04
N LEU A 381 -11.67 -0.55 -4.11
CA LEU A 381 -12.56 -1.68 -4.39
C LEU A 381 -13.97 -1.40 -3.90
N GLY A 382 -14.96 -1.76 -4.69
CA GLY A 382 -16.37 -1.74 -4.29
C GLY A 382 -16.63 -2.73 -3.17
N VAL A 383 -17.58 -2.41 -2.29
CA VAL A 383 -17.98 -3.31 -1.20
C VAL A 383 -18.53 -4.64 -1.76
N ASP A 384 -19.19 -4.58 -2.92
CA ASP A 384 -19.68 -5.75 -3.65
C ASP A 384 -18.54 -6.70 -4.07
N VAL A 385 -17.37 -6.16 -4.43
CA VAL A 385 -16.16 -6.95 -4.75
C VAL A 385 -15.62 -7.63 -3.50
N LEU A 386 -15.52 -6.89 -2.38
CA LEU A 386 -15.08 -7.46 -1.10
C LEU A 386 -15.99 -8.61 -0.65
N LEU A 387 -17.31 -8.43 -0.77
CA LEU A 387 -18.30 -9.45 -0.43
C LEU A 387 -18.25 -10.69 -1.34
N SER A 388 -17.77 -10.53 -2.58
CA SER A 388 -17.64 -11.61 -3.56
C SER A 388 -16.34 -12.41 -3.41
N ALA A 389 -15.39 -11.96 -2.59
CA ALA A 389 -14.14 -12.67 -2.39
C ALA A 389 -14.33 -13.96 -1.59
N ASP A 390 -13.72 -15.04 -2.06
CA ASP A 390 -13.68 -16.31 -1.34
C ASP A 390 -12.74 -16.24 -0.12
N LEU A 391 -11.70 -15.39 -0.21
CA LEU A 391 -10.73 -15.15 0.87
C LEU A 391 -10.38 -13.66 0.96
N LEU A 392 -10.53 -13.11 2.16
CA LEU A 392 -10.09 -11.76 2.53
C LEU A 392 -8.86 -11.87 3.44
N VAL A 393 -7.74 -11.33 2.97
CA VAL A 393 -6.47 -11.32 3.69
C VAL A 393 -6.06 -9.87 3.94
N CYS A 394 -5.43 -9.58 5.08
CA CYS A 394 -4.86 -8.26 5.34
C CYS A 394 -3.49 -8.34 6.03
N ASP A 395 -2.81 -7.20 6.15
CA ASP A 395 -1.62 -7.06 6.99
C ASP A 395 -1.95 -7.03 8.49
N SER A 396 -2.94 -6.22 8.88
CA SER A 396 -3.49 -6.13 10.22
C SER A 396 -4.99 -5.89 10.17
N VAL A 397 -5.77 -6.75 10.83
CA VAL A 397 -7.24 -6.62 10.86
C VAL A 397 -7.65 -5.25 11.39
N ALA A 398 -7.02 -4.81 12.49
CA ALA A 398 -7.34 -3.54 13.13
C ALA A 398 -7.08 -2.33 12.20
N GLN A 399 -5.94 -2.29 11.49
CA GLN A 399 -5.65 -1.18 10.57
C GLN A 399 -6.47 -1.27 9.28
N SER A 400 -6.63 -2.46 8.72
CA SER A 400 -7.44 -2.68 7.52
C SER A 400 -8.90 -2.22 7.72
N LEU A 401 -9.50 -2.51 8.88
CA LEU A 401 -10.84 -2.04 9.25
C LEU A 401 -10.92 -0.55 9.60
N GLU A 402 -9.82 0.10 9.95
CA GLU A 402 -9.78 1.53 10.26
C GLU A 402 -9.54 2.39 9.01
N ARG A 403 -8.62 1.95 8.15
CA ARG A 403 -8.00 2.77 7.09
C ARG A 403 -7.65 2.02 5.80
N GLY A 404 -7.85 0.71 5.75
CA GLY A 404 -7.65 -0.12 4.55
C GLY A 404 -8.88 -0.17 3.66
N GLU A 405 -8.88 -1.06 2.66
CA GLU A 405 -10.08 -1.37 1.87
C GLU A 405 -11.22 -1.91 2.74
N PHE A 406 -10.92 -2.67 3.80
CA PHE A 406 -11.96 -3.31 4.62
C PHE A 406 -12.71 -2.34 5.55
N GLN A 407 -12.30 -1.07 5.63
CA GLN A 407 -12.95 -0.05 6.47
C GLN A 407 -14.45 0.15 6.16
N ARG A 408 -14.89 -0.18 4.94
CA ARG A 408 -16.28 -0.03 4.51
C ARG A 408 -17.16 -1.22 4.86
N LEU A 409 -16.57 -2.36 5.25
CA LEU A 409 -17.31 -3.55 5.69
C LEU A 409 -18.07 -3.30 7.01
N LEU A 410 -17.61 -2.37 7.85
CA LEU A 410 -18.27 -2.01 9.11
C LEU A 410 -19.30 -0.88 8.96
N GLN A 411 -19.18 -0.02 7.94
CA GLN A 411 -19.94 1.22 7.86
C GLN A 411 -21.38 1.06 7.33
N GLN A 412 -21.70 -0.04 6.64
CA GLN A 412 -23.05 -0.25 6.07
C GLN A 412 -24.11 -0.74 7.06
N SER A 413 -23.77 -0.98 8.33
CA SER A 413 -24.72 -1.46 9.35
C SER A 413 -25.71 -0.36 9.82
N SER A 414 -25.45 0.93 9.57
CA SER A 414 -26.25 2.01 10.16
C SER A 414 -27.53 2.42 9.40
N ASN A 415 -27.71 2.06 8.12
CA ASN A 415 -28.83 2.55 7.30
C ASN A 415 -29.55 1.51 6.41
N SER A 416 -29.22 0.22 6.50
CA SER A 416 -29.93 -0.84 5.76
C SER A 416 -30.45 -1.93 6.70
N ARG A 417 -31.70 -2.36 6.50
CA ARG A 417 -32.34 -3.49 7.20
C ARG A 417 -31.73 -4.86 6.85
N THR A 418 -30.68 -4.89 6.03
CA THR A 418 -29.87 -6.07 5.75
C THR A 418 -28.56 -5.97 6.51
N ASN A 419 -28.50 -6.67 7.63
CA ASN A 419 -27.36 -6.73 8.53
C ASN A 419 -26.27 -7.64 7.92
N THR A 420 -25.61 -7.20 6.86
CA THR A 420 -24.47 -7.94 6.31
C THR A 420 -23.19 -7.34 6.88
N LEU A 421 -22.97 -7.58 8.17
CA LEU A 421 -21.62 -7.55 8.70
C LEU A 421 -20.90 -8.70 8.01
N VAL A 422 -19.85 -8.41 7.23
CA VAL A 422 -18.79 -9.42 7.11
C VAL A 422 -18.30 -9.57 8.53
N GLU A 423 -18.61 -10.71 9.15
CA GLU A 423 -18.03 -11.02 10.44
C GLU A 423 -16.50 -10.90 10.26
N ALA A 424 -15.86 -10.12 11.13
CA ALA A 424 -14.42 -9.89 11.06
C ALA A 424 -13.62 -11.22 11.16
N ASP A 425 -14.30 -12.31 11.52
CA ASP A 425 -13.81 -13.68 11.54
C ASP A 425 -13.42 -14.21 10.13
N ARG A 426 -13.94 -13.63 9.05
CA ARG A 426 -13.59 -13.99 7.66
C ARG A 426 -12.28 -13.37 7.18
N ILE A 427 -11.73 -12.40 7.92
CA ILE A 427 -10.51 -11.69 7.55
C ILE A 427 -9.31 -12.39 8.20
N VAL A 428 -8.36 -12.81 7.38
CA VAL A 428 -7.16 -13.52 7.83
C VAL A 428 -5.95 -12.61 7.74
N GLU A 429 -5.12 -12.56 8.77
CA GLU A 429 -3.83 -11.87 8.64
C GLU A 429 -2.85 -12.72 7.82
N ILE A 430 -2.13 -12.08 6.91
CA ILE A 430 -1.18 -12.76 6.00
C ILE A 430 -0.10 -13.55 6.76
N GLY A 431 0.32 -13.10 7.95
CA GLY A 431 1.28 -13.82 8.78
C GLY A 431 0.73 -15.15 9.31
N THR A 432 -0.56 -15.20 9.68
CA THR A 432 -1.25 -16.44 10.05
C THR A 432 -1.29 -17.40 8.87
N LEU A 433 -1.68 -16.91 7.69
CA LEU A 433 -1.72 -17.70 6.46
C LEU A 433 -0.34 -18.27 6.10
N ALA A 434 0.73 -17.49 6.28
CA ALA A 434 2.10 -17.91 6.02
C ALA A 434 2.52 -19.06 6.93
N MET A 435 2.26 -18.94 8.24
CA MET A 435 2.56 -19.98 9.22
C MET A 435 1.74 -21.25 8.97
N GLU A 436 0.47 -21.12 8.56
CA GLU A 436 -0.37 -22.27 8.20
C GLU A 436 0.21 -23.03 7.00
N MET A 437 0.62 -22.32 5.95
CA MET A 437 1.26 -22.93 4.77
C MET A 437 2.56 -23.66 5.12
N GLU A 438 3.40 -23.05 5.96
CA GLU A 438 4.65 -23.66 6.45
C GLU A 438 4.41 -24.92 7.29
N ALA A 439 3.33 -24.95 8.08
CA ALA A 439 2.92 -26.10 8.86
C ALA A 439 2.24 -27.21 8.03
N GLY A 440 2.08 -27.01 6.71
CA GLY A 440 1.33 -27.91 5.83
C GLY A 440 -0.18 -27.89 6.05
N GLY A 441 -0.69 -26.94 6.84
CA GLY A 441 -2.09 -26.79 7.22
C GLY A 441 -3.01 -26.45 6.05
N GLU A 442 -4.30 -26.69 6.26
CA GLU A 442 -5.42 -26.43 5.32
C GLU A 442 -6.55 -25.65 6.03
N ALA A 443 -6.25 -25.01 7.17
CA ALA A 443 -7.24 -24.66 8.20
C ALA A 443 -8.09 -23.42 7.86
N THR A 444 -7.53 -22.39 7.23
CA THR A 444 -8.36 -21.36 6.57
C THR A 444 -8.98 -21.90 5.28
N LYS A 445 -9.91 -22.86 5.43
CA LYS A 445 -10.81 -23.26 4.37
C LYS A 445 -11.51 -22.01 3.86
N LEU A 446 -11.26 -21.66 2.60
CA LEU A 446 -12.16 -20.85 1.77
C LEU A 446 -13.57 -21.33 2.11
N SER A 447 -14.38 -20.46 2.72
CA SER A 447 -15.67 -20.83 3.30
C SER A 447 -16.54 -21.51 2.25
N SER A 448 -16.60 -22.85 2.29
CA SER A 448 -17.18 -23.73 1.28
C SER A 448 -18.69 -23.91 1.43
N GLY A 449 -19.38 -22.88 1.92
CA GLY A 449 -20.85 -22.85 1.98
C GLY A 449 -21.51 -22.32 0.71
N GLY A 450 -20.77 -21.64 -0.17
CA GLY A 450 -21.27 -21.01 -1.41
C GLY A 450 -20.49 -21.45 -2.66
N THR A 451 -20.98 -21.06 -3.84
CA THR A 451 -20.27 -21.26 -5.11
C THR A 451 -19.01 -20.38 -5.13
N ALA A 452 -17.82 -21.00 -5.18
CA ALA A 452 -16.54 -20.29 -5.20
C ALA A 452 -16.45 -19.36 -6.42
N THR A 453 -16.06 -18.10 -6.19
CA THR A 453 -15.89 -17.08 -7.24
C THR A 453 -14.50 -17.11 -7.86
N GLY A 454 -13.53 -17.75 -7.21
CA GLY A 454 -12.12 -17.77 -7.58
C GLY A 454 -11.37 -16.49 -7.19
N LEU A 455 -12.04 -15.55 -6.51
CA LEU A 455 -11.49 -14.25 -6.14
C LEU A 455 -10.87 -14.27 -4.75
N THR A 456 -9.62 -13.80 -4.65
CA THR A 456 -8.93 -13.56 -3.39
C THR A 456 -8.47 -12.11 -3.31
N ILE A 457 -8.56 -11.50 -2.13
CA ILE A 457 -8.19 -10.10 -1.92
C ILE A 457 -7.20 -9.99 -0.78
N PHE A 458 -6.13 -9.22 -1.01
CA PHE A 458 -5.19 -8.80 0.01
C PHE A 458 -5.28 -7.29 0.20
N ASP A 459 -5.65 -6.84 1.40
CA ASP A 459 -5.68 -5.43 1.79
C ASP A 459 -4.45 -5.09 2.63
N THR A 460 -3.61 -4.16 2.15
CA THR A 460 -2.40 -3.73 2.86
C THR A 460 -2.38 -2.23 3.05
N SER A 461 -2.36 -1.82 4.32
CA SER A 461 -2.25 -0.42 4.76
C SER A 461 -0.82 -0.04 5.15
N GLY A 462 0.08 -1.03 5.21
CA GLY A 462 1.49 -0.93 5.54
C GLY A 462 1.75 -0.80 7.03
N ILE A 463 1.91 -1.92 7.74
CA ILE A 463 2.19 -1.93 9.18
C ILE A 463 3.66 -1.62 9.53
N ALA A 464 3.90 -1.01 10.70
CA ALA A 464 5.21 -0.48 11.08
C ALA A 464 6.31 -1.55 11.19
N VAL A 465 5.98 -2.83 11.40
CA VAL A 465 6.98 -3.92 11.42
C VAL A 465 7.67 -4.10 10.06
N GLN A 466 7.00 -3.77 8.96
CA GLN A 466 7.60 -3.78 7.63
C GLN A 466 8.72 -2.72 7.53
N ASP A 467 8.48 -1.56 8.16
CA ASP A 467 9.45 -0.47 8.25
C ASP A 467 10.63 -0.85 9.18
N VAL A 468 10.36 -1.58 10.27
CA VAL A 468 11.42 -2.17 11.14
C VAL A 468 12.28 -3.14 10.33
N ALA A 469 11.66 -4.07 9.62
CA ALA A 469 12.32 -5.10 8.82
C ALA A 469 13.28 -4.51 7.77
N ILE A 470 12.82 -3.52 6.98
CA ILE A 470 13.67 -2.89 5.97
C ILE A 470 14.78 -2.04 6.61
N ALA A 471 14.47 -1.31 7.69
CA ALA A 471 15.45 -0.47 8.37
C ALA A 471 16.59 -1.31 8.96
N GLU A 472 16.28 -2.38 9.69
CA GLU A 472 17.29 -3.26 10.27
C GLU A 472 18.15 -3.93 9.19
N MET A 473 17.55 -4.33 8.06
CA MET A 473 18.29 -4.88 6.93
C MET A 473 19.29 -3.86 6.37
N VAL A 474 18.85 -2.63 6.13
CA VAL A 474 19.71 -1.55 5.61
C VAL A 474 20.81 -1.18 6.60
N VAL A 475 20.48 -1.08 7.89
CA VAL A 475 21.48 -0.80 8.94
C VAL A 475 22.57 -1.88 8.97
N LYS A 476 22.19 -3.16 8.91
CA LYS A 476 23.16 -4.27 8.84
C LYS A 476 24.06 -4.20 7.61
N LEU A 477 23.52 -3.78 6.46
CA LEU A 477 24.30 -3.61 5.23
C LEU A 477 25.30 -2.45 5.36
N LEU A 478 24.85 -1.33 5.93
CA LEU A 478 25.72 -0.18 6.19
C LEU A 478 26.85 -0.51 7.15
N GLU A 479 26.56 -1.19 8.26
CA GLU A 479 27.56 -1.60 9.25
C GLU A 479 28.60 -2.56 8.65
N LYS A 480 28.17 -3.54 7.84
CA LYS A 480 29.09 -4.42 7.10
C LYS A 480 30.01 -3.63 6.17
N LYS A 481 29.46 -2.63 5.48
CA LYS A 481 30.25 -1.76 4.60
C LYS A 481 31.26 -0.93 5.39
N GLU A 482 30.84 -0.31 6.49
CA GLU A 482 31.71 0.46 7.39
C GLU A 482 32.89 -0.41 7.88
N GLN A 483 32.62 -1.66 8.28
CA GLN A 483 33.66 -2.62 8.68
C GLN A 483 34.61 -2.99 7.53
N MET A 484 34.10 -3.19 6.32
CA MET A 484 34.93 -3.50 5.15
C MET A 484 35.83 -2.34 4.73
N VAL A 485 35.37 -1.09 4.87
CA VAL A 485 36.18 0.11 4.60
C VAL A 485 37.28 0.24 5.65
N ALA A 486 36.94 0.14 6.93
CA ALA A 486 37.93 0.19 8.02
C ALA A 486 39.01 -0.90 7.88
N ALA A 487 38.63 -2.13 7.55
CA ALA A 487 39.59 -3.23 7.34
C ALA A 487 40.53 -3.03 6.15
N LYS A 488 40.12 -2.25 5.13
CA LYS A 488 41.00 -1.88 4.01
C LYS A 488 41.95 -0.75 4.38
N GLU A 489 41.54 0.15 5.25
CA GLU A 489 42.37 1.25 5.74
C GLU A 489 43.42 0.78 6.76
N ASP A 490 43.09 -0.20 7.62
CA ASP A 490 44.03 -0.80 8.59
C ASP A 490 45.06 -1.76 7.94
N GLY A 491 44.84 -2.15 6.68
CA GLY A 491 45.71 -3.03 5.91
C GLY A 491 46.69 -2.32 4.95
N LEU A 492 46.64 -0.99 4.91
CA LEU A 492 47.54 -0.08 4.17
C LEU A 492 48.54 0.57 5.14
#